data_AF-A0A3D3HN41-F1
#
_entry.id   AF-A0A3D3HN41-F1
#
_cell.length_a   1.000
_cell.length_b   1.000
_cell.length_c   1.000
_cell.angle_alpha   90.00
_cell.angle_beta   90.00
_cell.angle_gamma   90.00
#
_symmetry.space_group_name_H-M   'P 1'
#
loop_
_entity.id
_entity.type
_entity.pdbx_description
1 polymer ?
#
loop_
_entity_poly.entity_id
_entity_poly.type
_entity_poly.pdbx_seq_one_letter_code
_entity_poly.pdbx_strand_id
1 'polypeptide(L)' 'MQHISYSTDAAHCFAGKLLVLYANNGATMKSQTLQMKPHELNITPFHNRLRVSNDNAYAESEFRTLKYVPQ' A
#
# COMPACT_ATOMS: atom_id res chain seq x y z
N MET A 1 6.49 4.83 -14.03
CA MET A 1 6.34 5.59 -12.78
C MET A 1 4.90 6.03 -12.73
N GLN A 2 4.03 5.36 -11.96
CA GLN A 2 2.66 5.87 -11.80
C GLN A 2 2.79 7.12 -10.94
N HIS A 3 2.47 8.27 -11.53
CA HIS A 3 2.42 9.55 -10.86
C HIS A 3 1.52 9.42 -9.63
N ILE A 4 2.03 9.78 -8.46
CA ILE A 4 1.20 10.04 -7.30
C ILE A 4 0.50 11.36 -7.60
N SER A 5 -0.66 11.30 -8.24
CA SER A 5 -1.57 12.43 -8.35
C SER A 5 -2.14 12.66 -6.96
N TYR A 6 -1.59 13.61 -6.21
CA TYR A 6 -2.18 14.00 -4.93
C TYR A 6 -3.57 14.61 -5.21
N SER A 7 -4.63 13.87 -4.89
CA SER A 7 -5.95 14.46 -4.73
C SER A 7 -5.92 15.27 -3.44
N THR A 8 -6.29 16.55 -3.51
CA THR A 8 -6.27 17.50 -2.39
C THR A 8 -7.42 17.32 -1.41
N ASP A 9 -8.24 16.28 -1.54
CA ASP A 9 -9.34 16.03 -0.62
C ASP A 9 -8.83 15.35 0.66
N ALA A 10 -8.66 16.19 1.70
CA ALA A 10 -8.55 15.85 3.12
C ALA A 10 -7.78 14.56 3.46
N ALA A 11 -6.56 14.42 2.94
CA ALA A 11 -5.75 13.26 3.27
C ALA A 11 -5.41 13.22 4.77
N HIS A 12 -5.69 12.09 5.41
CA HIS A 12 -5.47 11.94 6.84
C HIS A 12 -3.97 12.03 7.14
N CYS A 13 -3.59 12.96 8.03
CA CYS A 13 -2.21 13.16 8.44
C CYS A 13 -2.04 12.68 9.88
N PHE A 14 -1.06 11.81 10.11
CA PHE A 14 -0.63 11.45 11.46
C PHE A 14 0.75 12.05 11.72
N ALA A 15 0.88 12.83 12.80
CA ALA A 15 2.12 13.55 13.13
C ALA A 15 2.71 14.36 11.96
N GLY A 16 1.85 15.02 11.17
CA GLY A 16 2.25 15.84 10.02
C GLY A 16 2.68 15.06 8.77
N LYS A 17 2.54 13.72 8.76
CA LYS A 17 2.85 12.87 7.61
C LYS A 17 1.57 12.34 6.98
N LEU A 18 1.53 12.36 5.65
CA LEU A 18 0.47 11.75 4.86
C LEU A 18 0.37 10.25 5.16
N LEU A 19 -0.82 9.77 5.50
CA LEU A 19 -1.07 8.35 5.69
C LEU A 19 -1.32 7.67 4.35
N VAL A 20 -0.35 6.87 3.91
CA VAL A 20 -0.41 6.08 2.67
C VAL A 20 -0.44 4.59 2.99
N LEU A 21 -1.40 3.88 2.40
CA LEU A 21 -1.48 2.42 2.49
C LEU A 21 -0.75 1.79 1.29
N TYR A 22 0.36 1.09 1.54
CA TYR A 22 1.08 0.32 0.52
C TYR A 22 0.44 -1.06 0.32
N ALA A 23 -0.11 -1.30 -0.86
CA ALA A 23 -0.75 -2.56 -1.25
C ALA A 23 -0.09 -3.19 -2.50
N ASN A 24 -0.20 -4.50 -2.64
CA ASN A 24 0.21 -5.18 -3.87
C ASN A 24 -0.82 -4.95 -5.00
N ASN A 25 -0.42 -5.15 -6.25
CA ASN A 25 -1.30 -4.93 -7.41
C ASN A 25 -2.26 -6.11 -7.69
N GLY A 26 -2.53 -6.96 -6.70
CA GLY A 26 -3.40 -8.13 -6.82
C GLY A 26 -4.88 -7.76 -6.99
N ALA A 27 -5.65 -8.62 -7.65
CA ALA A 27 -7.07 -8.37 -7.91
C ALA A 27 -7.87 -8.16 -6.60
N THR A 28 -7.56 -8.93 -5.56
CA THR A 28 -8.19 -8.79 -4.23
C THR A 28 -7.92 -7.43 -3.61
N MET A 29 -6.69 -6.90 -3.73
CA MET A 29 -6.30 -5.61 -3.16
C MET A 29 -6.94 -4.41 -3.88
N LYS A 30 -7.34 -4.62 -5.14
CA LYS A 30 -8.05 -3.63 -5.96
C LYS A 30 -9.56 -3.84 -5.97
N SER A 31 -10.08 -4.84 -5.25
CA SER A 31 -11.51 -5.09 -5.21
C SER A 31 -12.26 -3.89 -4.65
N GLN A 32 -13.46 -3.62 -5.17
CA GLN A 32 -14.30 -2.51 -4.71
C GLN A 32 -14.53 -2.60 -3.19
N THR A 33 -14.86 -3.79 -2.70
CA THR A 33 -15.10 -4.06 -1.28
C THR A 33 -13.94 -3.62 -0.40
N LEU A 34 -12.70 -3.93 -0.80
CA LEU A 34 -11.53 -3.54 0.00
C LEU A 34 -11.26 -2.04 -0.12
N GLN A 35 -11.40 -1.45 -1.31
CA GLN A 35 -11.16 -0.01 -1.52
C GLN A 35 -12.12 0.90 -0.75
N MET A 36 -13.31 0.42 -0.40
CA MET A 36 -14.26 1.19 0.43
C MET A 36 -13.67 1.58 1.79
N LYS A 37 -12.85 0.72 2.41
CA LYS A 37 -12.32 0.99 3.76
C LYS A 37 -11.26 2.10 3.80
N PRO A 38 -10.22 2.09 2.95
CA PRO A 38 -9.30 3.23 2.82
C PRO A 38 -10.03 4.54 2.49
N HIS A 39 -11.07 4.48 1.65
CA HIS A 39 -11.89 5.64 1.33
C HIS A 39 -12.64 6.17 2.56
N GLU A 40 -13.34 5.32 3.31
CA GLU A 40 -14.01 5.69 4.57
C GLU A 40 -13.06 6.31 5.61
N LEU A 41 -11.80 5.86 5.63
CA LEU A 41 -10.78 6.32 6.56
C LEU A 41 -9.96 7.52 6.07
N ASN A 42 -10.24 8.04 4.86
CA ASN A 42 -9.45 9.08 4.19
C ASN A 42 -7.94 8.72 4.08
N ILE A 43 -7.66 7.44 3.81
CA ILE A 43 -6.32 6.90 3.59
C ILE A 43 -6.07 6.74 2.09
N THR A 44 -4.94 7.26 1.60
CA THR A 44 -4.57 7.12 0.20
C THR A 44 -3.94 5.74 -0.06
N PRO A 45 -4.52 4.89 -0.93
CA PRO A 45 -3.90 3.63 -1.31
C PRO A 45 -2.81 3.86 -2.38
N PHE A 46 -1.69 3.16 -2.23
CA PHE A 46 -0.60 3.08 -3.20
C PHE A 46 -0.40 1.62 -3.62
N HIS A 47 -0.22 1.37 -4.91
CA HIS A 47 -0.02 0.03 -5.44
C HIS A 47 1.36 -0.14 -6.08
N ASN A 48 2.00 -1.28 -5.83
CA ASN A 48 3.25 -1.66 -6.49
C ASN A 48 3.11 -1.68 -8.02
N ARG A 49 4.24 -1.59 -8.72
CA ARG A 49 4.32 -1.73 -10.19
C ARG A 49 3.75 -3.07 -10.64
N LEU A 50 3.19 -3.07 -11.84
CA LEU A 50 2.63 -4.29 -12.43
C LEU A 50 3.70 -5.38 -12.52
N ARG A 51 3.34 -6.59 -12.08
CA ARG A 51 4.20 -7.78 -12.09
C ARG A 51 5.47 -7.68 -11.23
N VAL A 52 5.51 -6.76 -10.27
CA VAL A 52 6.64 -6.57 -9.35
C VAL A 52 6.16 -6.65 -7.89
N SER A 53 6.77 -7.52 -7.10
CA SER A 53 6.44 -7.69 -5.67
C SER A 53 7.45 -7.01 -4.73
N ASN A 54 8.63 -6.63 -5.22
CA ASN A 54 9.75 -6.15 -4.41
C ASN A 54 9.86 -4.62 -4.31
N ASP A 55 8.81 -3.88 -4.65
CA ASP A 55 8.82 -2.40 -4.61
C ASP A 55 8.85 -1.84 -3.17
N ASN A 56 8.64 -2.69 -2.17
CA ASN A 56 8.78 -2.35 -0.76
C ASN A 56 9.82 -3.27 -0.11
N ALA A 57 11.05 -2.77 0.03
CA ALA A 57 12.17 -3.52 0.62
C ALA A 57 11.90 -3.93 2.08
N TYR A 58 11.17 -3.11 2.85
CA TYR A 58 10.79 -3.42 4.22
C TYR A 58 9.86 -4.64 4.26
N ALA A 59 8.75 -4.59 3.53
CA ALA A 59 7.79 -5.71 3.48
C ALA A 59 8.44 -7.00 2.93
N GLU A 60 9.29 -6.89 1.90
CA GLU A 60 10.01 -8.03 1.34
C GLU A 60 10.98 -8.67 2.36
N SER A 61 11.65 -7.85 3.18
CA SER A 61 12.55 -8.36 4.22
C SER A 61 11.79 -9.15 5.30
N GLU A 62 10.62 -8.67 5.71
CA GLU A 62 9.74 -9.39 6.64
C GLU A 62 9.24 -10.70 6.02
N PHE A 63 8.75 -10.66 4.77
CA PHE A 63 8.29 -11.89 4.10
C PHE A 63 9.40 -12.93 3.92
N ARG A 64 10.62 -12.51 3.59
CA ARG A 64 11.76 -13.43 3.49
C ARG A 64 12.09 -14.05 4.82
N THR A 65 12.10 -13.25 5.87
CA THR A 65 12.31 -13.73 7.24
C THR A 65 11.25 -14.77 7.55
N LEU A 66 9.96 -14.45 7.43
CA LEU A 66 8.88 -15.38 7.76
C LEU A 66 8.85 -16.65 6.89
N LYS A 67 9.29 -16.59 5.64
CA LYS A 67 9.36 -17.76 4.74
C LYS A 67 10.56 -18.66 5.00
N TYR A 68 11.68 -18.08 5.42
CA TYR A 68 12.99 -18.74 5.40
C TYR A 68 13.73 -18.66 6.72
N VAL A 69 13.11 -18.22 7.82
CA VAL A 69 13.69 -18.34 9.17
C VAL A 69 14.06 -19.80 9.37
N PRO A 70 15.36 -20.12 9.50
CA PRO A 70 15.76 -21.44 9.94
C PRO A 70 15.36 -21.56 11.41
N GLN A 71 14.60 -22.60 11.74
CA GLN A 71 14.47 -23.05 13.12
C GLN A 71 15.75 -23.78 13.53
#